data_AF-A0A3D1CVY2-F1
#
_entry.id   AF-A0A3D1CVY2-F1
#
_cell.length_a   1.000
_cell.length_b   1.000
_cell.length_c   1.000
_cell.angle_alpha   90.00
_cell.angle_beta   90.00
_cell.angle_gamma   90.00
#
_symmetry.space_group_name_H-M   'P 1'
#
loop_
_entity.id
_entity.type
_entity.pdbx_description
1 polymer ?
#
loop_
_entity_poly.entity_id
_entity_poly.type
_entity_poly.pdbx_seq_one_letter_code
_entity_poly.pdbx_strand_id
1 'polypeptide(L)'
;DKILPHLHMGLSIDNAEGIKTSWQRSILLVLAITLHNIPEGLAVGVAFGALANNPDTGILAGAIVLALGIGLQNFPEGAAVSIPLRREGMSRLRAFNYGQLSGIVEPIAGVTGAYLVWTITPLLPYALSFAAGAMIFVVVEELIPESQTGDETDFSTIGAMLGFAVMMLLDVALG
;
A
#
# COMPACT_ATOMS: atom_id res chain seq x y z
N ASP A 1 -10.57 -3.43 14.63
CA ASP A 1 -10.45 -3.25 16.09
C ASP A 1 -9.93 -4.46 16.86
N LYS A 2 -10.57 -5.63 16.85
CA LYS A 2 -10.17 -6.73 17.77
C LYS A 2 -8.84 -7.44 17.49
N ILE A 3 -8.28 -7.31 16.29
CA ILE A 3 -7.14 -8.12 15.83
C ILE A 3 -5.86 -7.30 15.64
N LEU A 4 -5.99 -6.03 15.22
CA LEU A 4 -4.85 -5.13 15.02
C LEU A 4 -4.62 -4.28 16.27
N PRO A 5 -3.40 -4.25 16.84
CA PRO A 5 -3.07 -3.39 17.97
C PRO A 5 -3.14 -1.93 17.51
N HIS A 6 -3.94 -1.11 18.18
CA HIS A 6 -3.97 0.34 17.94
C HIS A 6 -4.21 1.09 19.26
N LEU A 7 -3.64 2.29 19.35
CA LEU A 7 -3.71 3.15 20.53
C LEU A 7 -4.41 4.44 20.12
N HIS A 8 -5.58 4.72 20.70
CA HIS A 8 -6.22 6.02 20.51
C HIS A 8 -5.38 7.12 21.18
N MET A 9 -5.10 8.20 20.44
CA MET A 9 -4.32 9.33 20.94
C MET A 9 -4.91 9.91 22.23
N GLY A 10 -4.08 10.03 23.27
CA GLY A 10 -4.45 10.61 24.56
C GLY A 10 -4.84 9.61 25.66
N LEU A 11 -4.86 8.30 25.36
CA LEU A 11 -5.14 7.26 26.34
C LEU A 11 -3.87 6.48 26.75
N SER A 12 -3.81 6.04 28.01
CA SER A 12 -2.71 5.21 28.51
C SER A 12 -2.65 3.86 27.77
N ILE A 13 -1.47 3.26 27.69
CA ILE A 13 -1.20 1.93 27.08
C ILE A 13 -2.14 0.83 27.63
N ASP A 14 -2.69 1.03 28.83
CA ASP A 14 -3.67 0.14 29.44
C ASP A 14 -4.98 0.03 28.66
N ASN A 15 -5.34 1.07 27.89
CA ASN A 15 -6.54 1.16 27.04
C ASN A 15 -6.27 0.81 25.56
N ALA A 16 -5.09 0.27 25.23
CA ALA A 16 -4.82 -0.24 23.88
C ALA A 16 -5.79 -1.39 23.57
N GLU A 17 -6.66 -1.22 22.58
CA GLU A 17 -7.58 -2.25 22.10
C GLU A 17 -6.90 -3.14 21.04
N GLY A 18 -7.39 -4.39 20.92
CA GLY A 18 -6.79 -5.42 20.07
C GLY A 18 -5.82 -6.33 20.82
N ILE A 19 -5.15 -7.23 20.08
CA ILE A 19 -4.15 -8.12 20.68
C ILE A 19 -2.96 -7.25 21.11
N LYS A 20 -2.65 -7.23 22.41
CA LYS A 20 -1.44 -6.54 22.91
C LYS A 20 -0.22 -7.21 22.32
N THR A 21 0.37 -6.58 21.29
CA THR A 21 1.64 -7.03 20.71
C THR A 21 2.75 -6.08 21.16
N SER A 22 3.96 -6.60 21.32
CA SER A 22 5.16 -5.80 21.59
C SER A 22 5.67 -5.05 20.35
N TRP A 23 4.90 -5.03 19.26
CA TRP A 23 5.35 -4.59 17.95
C TRP A 23 5.12 -3.07 17.84
N GLN A 24 6.15 -2.36 17.38
CA GLN A 24 6.06 -0.92 17.16
C GLN A 24 5.06 -0.63 16.04
N ARG A 25 4.33 0.47 16.15
CA ARG A 25 3.31 0.94 15.20
C ARG A 25 3.83 0.93 13.75
N SER A 26 5.04 1.40 13.56
CA SER A 26 5.79 1.33 12.29
C SER A 26 5.95 -0.08 11.70
N ILE A 27 6.03 -1.13 12.50
CA ILE A 27 6.10 -2.52 11.99
C ILE A 27 4.72 -2.97 11.49
N LEU A 28 3.64 -2.57 12.16
CA LEU A 28 2.27 -2.85 11.71
C LEU A 28 2.01 -2.15 10.37
N LEU A 29 2.46 -0.90 10.22
CA LEU A 29 2.39 -0.15 8.96
C LEU A 29 3.17 -0.85 7.85
N VAL A 30 4.42 -1.28 8.11
CA VAL A 30 5.24 -2.03 7.15
C VAL A 30 4.51 -3.30 6.70
N LEU A 31 3.96 -4.06 7.65
CA LEU A 31 3.24 -5.30 7.35
C LEU A 31 1.96 -5.05 6.56
N ALA A 32 1.18 -4.04 6.92
CA ALA A 32 -0.06 -3.71 6.23
C ALA A 32 0.20 -3.32 4.77
N ILE A 33 1.19 -2.45 4.53
CA ILE A 33 1.60 -2.06 3.18
C ILE A 33 2.15 -3.28 2.43
N THR A 34 3.03 -4.08 3.04
CA THR A 34 3.54 -5.32 2.42
C THR A 34 2.40 -6.26 2.00
N LEU A 35 1.33 -6.38 2.78
CA LEU A 35 0.19 -7.23 2.41
C LEU A 35 -0.66 -6.62 1.29
N HIS A 36 -0.76 -5.30 1.21
CA HIS A 36 -1.48 -4.59 0.15
C HIS A 36 -0.83 -4.78 -1.23
N ASN A 37 0.50 -4.81 -1.24
CA ASN A 37 1.29 -4.94 -2.46
C ASN A 37 1.17 -6.32 -3.13
N ILE A 38 0.63 -7.33 -2.43
CA ILE A 38 0.39 -8.67 -3.01
C ILE A 38 -0.71 -8.61 -4.10
N PRO A 39 -1.95 -8.13 -3.80
CA PRO A 39 -2.99 -7.92 -4.82
C PRO A 39 -2.55 -7.07 -6.02
N GLU A 40 -1.75 -6.02 -5.80
CA GLU A 40 -1.23 -5.18 -6.89
C GLU A 40 -0.28 -5.94 -7.81
N GLY A 41 0.70 -6.65 -7.22
CA GLY A 41 1.59 -7.52 -7.97
C GLY A 41 0.81 -8.56 -8.77
N LEU A 42 -0.18 -9.23 -8.16
CA LEU A 42 -1.06 -10.18 -8.85
C LEU A 42 -1.81 -9.52 -10.01
N ALA A 43 -2.30 -8.30 -9.85
CA ALA A 43 -3.03 -7.57 -10.89
C ALA A 43 -2.12 -7.26 -12.10
N VAL A 44 -0.90 -6.76 -11.86
CA VAL A 44 0.11 -6.56 -12.92
C VAL A 44 0.44 -7.88 -13.61
N GLY A 45 0.68 -8.93 -12.83
CA GLY A 45 0.97 -10.27 -13.32
C GLY A 45 -0.12 -10.83 -14.24
N VAL A 46 -1.37 -10.77 -13.80
CA VAL A 46 -2.52 -11.24 -14.58
C VAL A 46 -2.69 -10.42 -15.86
N ALA A 47 -2.53 -9.10 -15.80
CA ALA A 47 -2.65 -8.23 -16.97
C ALA A 47 -1.64 -8.59 -18.07
N PHE A 48 -0.36 -8.80 -17.70
CA PHE A 48 0.65 -9.27 -18.65
C PHE A 48 0.49 -10.74 -19.04
N GLY A 49 0.10 -11.61 -18.11
CA GLY A 49 -0.11 -13.04 -18.37
C GLY A 49 -1.27 -13.32 -19.34
N ALA A 50 -2.28 -12.45 -19.38
CA ALA A 50 -3.38 -12.54 -20.34
C ALA A 50 -2.90 -12.51 -21.80
N LEU A 51 -1.80 -11.80 -22.09
CA LEU A 51 -1.21 -11.68 -23.42
C LEU A 51 -0.70 -13.02 -23.97
N ALA A 52 -0.35 -13.98 -23.11
CA ALA A 52 0.07 -15.31 -23.55
C ALA A 52 -1.06 -16.07 -24.27
N ASN A 53 -2.32 -15.76 -23.95
CA ASN A 53 -3.49 -16.40 -24.54
C ASN A 53 -4.12 -15.53 -25.65
N ASN A 54 -4.02 -14.20 -25.52
CA ASN A 54 -4.54 -13.23 -26.50
C ASN A 54 -3.54 -12.08 -26.68
N PRO A 55 -2.60 -12.19 -27.65
CA PRO A 55 -1.60 -11.15 -27.91
C PRO A 55 -2.25 -9.98 -28.68
N ASP A 56 -3.07 -9.22 -27.98
CA ASP A 56 -3.72 -8.00 -28.46
C ASP A 56 -2.94 -6.76 -28.01
N THR A 57 -2.75 -5.81 -28.91
CA THR A 57 -1.99 -4.58 -28.63
C THR A 57 -2.71 -3.66 -27.64
N GLY A 58 -4.04 -3.70 -27.59
CA GLY A 58 -4.85 -2.98 -26.61
C GLY A 58 -4.68 -3.57 -25.20
N ILE A 59 -4.68 -4.90 -25.08
CA ILE A 59 -4.38 -5.58 -23.80
C ILE A 59 -2.97 -5.24 -23.31
N LEU A 60 -1.99 -5.20 -24.22
CA LEU A 60 -0.61 -4.83 -23.88
C LEU A 60 -0.51 -3.39 -23.39
N ALA A 61 -1.18 -2.46 -24.08
CA ALA A 61 -1.25 -1.07 -23.65
C ALA A 61 -1.88 -0.96 -22.25
N GLY A 62 -3.02 -1.62 -22.01
CA GLY A 62 -3.67 -1.64 -20.69
C GLY A 62 -2.77 -2.21 -19.59
N ALA A 63 -2.05 -3.30 -19.85
CA ALA A 63 -1.13 -3.89 -18.89
C ALA A 63 0.06 -2.97 -18.55
N ILE A 64 0.64 -2.30 -19.55
CA ILE A 64 1.71 -1.31 -19.34
C ILE A 64 1.20 -0.15 -18.51
N VAL A 65 0.01 0.35 -18.83
CA VAL A 65 -0.52 1.52 -18.14
C VAL A 65 -0.90 1.19 -16.69
N LEU A 66 -1.49 0.02 -16.44
CA LEU A 66 -1.72 -0.49 -15.08
C LEU A 66 -0.42 -0.58 -14.27
N ALA A 67 0.63 -1.16 -14.86
CA ALA A 67 1.93 -1.29 -14.19
C ALA A 67 2.59 0.07 -13.89
N LEU A 68 2.43 1.05 -14.79
CA LEU A 68 2.90 2.41 -14.55
C LEU A 68 2.10 3.11 -13.45
N GLY A 69 0.78 2.94 -13.43
CA GLY A 69 -0.08 3.47 -12.37
C GLY A 69 0.30 2.93 -10.99
N ILE A 70 0.43 1.60 -10.87
CA ILE A 70 0.87 0.92 -9.63
C ILE A 70 2.28 1.36 -9.24
N GLY A 71 3.24 1.38 -10.18
CA GLY A 71 4.60 1.81 -9.87
C GLY A 71 4.69 3.26 -9.36
N LEU A 72 3.79 4.13 -9.81
CA LEU A 72 3.76 5.54 -9.42
C LEU A 72 3.23 5.74 -8.00
N GLN A 73 2.20 4.99 -7.58
CA GLN A 73 1.67 5.03 -6.20
C GLN A 73 2.61 4.35 -5.18
N ASN A 74 3.39 3.36 -5.62
CA ASN A 74 4.31 2.64 -4.72
C ASN A 74 5.45 3.53 -4.23
N PHE A 75 5.73 4.65 -4.92
CA PHE A 75 6.69 5.63 -4.45
C PHE A 75 6.20 6.39 -3.19
N PRO A 76 5.01 7.05 -3.20
CA PRO A 76 4.37 7.54 -1.97
C PRO A 76 4.26 6.50 -0.85
N GLU A 77 3.89 5.25 -1.15
CA GLU A 77 3.74 4.20 -0.13
C GLU A 77 5.08 3.80 0.51
N GLY A 78 6.13 3.60 -0.30
CA GLY A 78 7.47 3.35 0.22
C GLY A 78 8.00 4.50 1.07
N ALA A 79 7.62 5.74 0.75
CA ALA A 79 7.90 6.91 1.60
C ALA A 79 7.09 6.87 2.90
N ALA A 80 5.81 6.48 2.85
CA ALA A 80 4.95 6.30 4.03
C ALA A 80 5.51 5.25 5.01
N VAL A 81 6.24 4.24 4.52
CA VAL A 81 7.01 3.31 5.37
C VAL A 81 8.32 3.91 5.87
N SER A 82 9.10 4.53 4.97
CA SER A 82 10.47 4.96 5.27
C SER A 82 10.53 6.13 6.25
N ILE A 83 9.60 7.08 6.16
CA ILE A 83 9.63 8.32 6.96
C ILE A 83 9.39 8.04 8.45
N PRO A 84 8.35 7.27 8.86
CA PRO A 84 8.14 6.91 10.26
C PRO A 84 9.31 6.13 10.86
N LEU A 85 9.84 5.12 10.15
CA LEU A 85 11.00 4.35 10.61
C LEU A 85 12.22 5.24 10.86
N ARG A 86 12.43 6.26 10.02
CA ARG A 86 13.48 7.26 10.23
C ARG A 86 13.22 8.12 11.46
N ARG A 87 11.97 8.54 11.71
CA ARG A 87 11.59 9.32 12.90
C ARG A 87 11.80 8.53 14.20
N GLU A 88 11.62 7.22 14.16
CA GLU A 88 11.88 6.31 15.29
C GLU A 88 13.38 6.02 15.54
N GLY A 89 14.28 6.72 14.84
CA GLY A 89 15.72 6.67 15.08
C GLY A 89 16.50 5.75 14.15
N MET A 90 15.86 5.11 13.17
CA MET A 90 16.56 4.29 12.18
C MET A 90 17.45 5.15 11.27
N SER A 91 18.59 4.62 10.81
CA SER A 91 19.44 5.36 9.86
C SER A 91 18.74 5.55 8.51
N ARG A 92 19.05 6.64 7.80
CA ARG A 92 18.44 6.97 6.49
C ARG A 92 18.44 5.79 5.52
N LEU A 93 19.58 5.12 5.38
CA LEU A 93 19.74 4.00 4.45
C LEU A 93 18.92 2.78 4.87
N ARG A 94 18.85 2.48 6.17
CA ARG A 94 18.04 1.36 6.66
C ARG A 94 16.55 1.64 6.45
N ALA A 95 16.09 2.83 6.81
CA ALA A 95 14.69 3.22 6.64
C ALA A 95 14.26 3.16 5.17
N PHE A 96 15.08 3.70 4.28
CA PHE A 96 14.87 3.60 2.82
C PHE A 96 14.83 2.14 2.34
N ASN A 97 15.76 1.29 2.81
CA ASN A 97 15.76 -0.11 2.43
C ASN A 97 14.50 -0.85 2.92
N TYR A 98 13.99 -0.57 4.12
CA TYR A 98 12.74 -1.15 4.59
C TYR A 98 11.53 -0.71 3.76
N GLY A 99 11.47 0.56 3.35
CA GLY A 99 10.39 1.04 2.48
C GLY A 99 10.44 0.47 1.06
N GLN A 100 11.62 0.11 0.55
CA GLN A 100 11.68 -0.66 -0.71
C GLN A 100 11.36 -2.14 -0.50
N LEU A 101 11.82 -2.71 0.61
CA LEU A 101 11.60 -4.12 0.93
C LEU A 101 10.14 -4.44 1.22
N SER A 102 9.31 -3.47 1.64
CA SER A 102 7.86 -3.68 1.75
C SER A 102 7.21 -4.00 0.39
N GLY A 103 7.77 -3.51 -0.72
CA GLY A 103 7.31 -3.81 -2.08
C GLY A 103 7.91 -5.08 -2.70
N ILE A 104 8.79 -5.81 -2.01
CA ILE A 104 9.47 -7.00 -2.58
C ILE A 104 8.50 -8.13 -2.95
N VAL A 105 7.29 -8.10 -2.39
CA VAL A 105 6.24 -9.07 -2.68
C VAL A 105 5.63 -8.85 -4.06
N GLU A 106 5.68 -7.65 -4.65
CA GLU A 106 5.02 -7.36 -5.94
C GLU A 106 5.65 -8.14 -7.09
N PRO A 107 6.98 -8.22 -7.26
CA PRO A 107 7.56 -9.03 -8.34
C PRO A 107 7.22 -10.52 -8.17
N ILE A 108 7.19 -11.02 -6.93
CA ILE A 108 6.87 -12.42 -6.63
C ILE A 108 5.40 -12.70 -6.97
N ALA A 109 4.51 -11.83 -6.51
CA ALA A 109 3.09 -11.89 -6.82
C ALA A 109 2.81 -11.70 -8.31
N GLY A 110 3.54 -10.82 -9.00
CA GLY A 110 3.43 -10.58 -10.44
C GLY A 110 3.82 -11.79 -11.27
N VAL A 111 4.94 -12.42 -10.96
CA VAL A 111 5.33 -13.69 -11.63
C VAL A 111 4.29 -14.77 -11.35
N THR A 112 3.80 -14.87 -10.10
CA THR A 112 2.78 -15.85 -9.73
C THR A 112 1.45 -15.60 -10.46
N GLY A 113 1.01 -14.34 -10.55
CA GLY A 113 -0.20 -13.93 -11.25
C GLY A 113 -0.11 -14.18 -12.76
N ALA A 114 1.05 -13.91 -13.37
CA ALA A 114 1.30 -14.19 -14.77
C ALA A 114 1.33 -15.70 -15.08
N TYR A 115 1.83 -16.52 -14.15
CA TYR A 115 1.84 -17.98 -14.30
C TYR A 115 0.45 -18.60 -14.07
N LEU A 116 -0.32 -18.09 -13.10
CA LEU A 116 -1.60 -18.66 -12.65
C LEU A 116 -2.83 -17.83 -13.08
N VAL A 117 -2.76 -17.14 -14.23
CA VAL A 117 -3.81 -16.22 -14.71
C VAL A 117 -5.22 -16.76 -14.49
N TRP A 118 -5.50 -17.98 -14.96
CA TRP A 118 -6.85 -18.56 -14.92
C TRP A 118 -7.37 -18.83 -13.50
N THR A 119 -6.46 -19.06 -12.55
CA THR A 119 -6.81 -19.27 -11.14
C THR A 119 -6.93 -17.94 -10.40
N ILE A 120 -6.06 -16.97 -10.72
CA ILE A 120 -5.97 -15.70 -10.01
C ILE A 120 -7.01 -14.68 -10.51
N THR A 121 -7.32 -14.63 -11.81
CA THR A 121 -8.32 -13.71 -12.38
C THR A 121 -9.67 -13.70 -11.64
N PRO A 122 -10.33 -14.83 -11.35
CA PRO A 122 -11.59 -14.81 -10.61
C PRO A 122 -11.44 -14.42 -9.13
N LEU A 123 -10.23 -14.53 -8.56
CA LEU A 123 -9.94 -14.16 -7.18
C LEU A 123 -9.54 -12.69 -7.02
N LEU A 124 -9.03 -12.07 -8.08
CA LEU A 124 -8.51 -10.69 -8.07
C LEU A 124 -9.50 -9.66 -7.50
N PRO A 125 -10.80 -9.64 -7.90
CA PRO A 125 -11.72 -8.64 -7.37
C PRO A 125 -11.87 -8.71 -5.85
N TYR A 126 -11.87 -9.91 -5.28
CA TYR A 126 -11.93 -10.12 -3.83
C TYR A 126 -10.63 -9.73 -3.14
N ALA A 127 -9.49 -10.09 -3.73
CA ALA A 127 -8.17 -9.73 -3.21
C ALA A 127 -7.99 -8.21 -3.20
N LEU A 128 -8.31 -7.52 -4.31
CA LEU A 128 -8.23 -6.06 -4.44
C LEU A 128 -9.22 -5.36 -3.49
N SER A 129 -10.46 -5.86 -3.36
CA SER A 129 -11.43 -5.29 -2.41
C SER A 129 -10.96 -5.40 -0.97
N PHE A 130 -10.39 -6.55 -0.60
CA PHE A 130 -9.80 -6.74 0.72
C PHE A 130 -8.61 -5.81 0.96
N ALA A 131 -7.72 -5.68 -0.04
CA ALA A 131 -6.57 -4.78 0.01
C ALA A 131 -7.01 -3.32 0.20
N ALA A 132 -7.99 -2.87 -0.58
CA ALA A 132 -8.54 -1.51 -0.49
C ALA A 132 -9.15 -1.24 0.89
N GLY A 133 -9.93 -2.20 1.43
CA GLY A 133 -10.48 -2.08 2.78
C GLY A 133 -9.40 -2.00 3.86
N ALA A 134 -8.34 -2.81 3.74
CA ALA A 134 -7.20 -2.77 4.66
C ALA A 134 -6.47 -1.43 4.61
N MET A 135 -6.26 -0.85 3.43
CA MET A 135 -5.60 0.46 3.30
C MET A 135 -6.47 1.61 3.80
N ILE A 136 -7.79 1.56 3.59
CA ILE A 136 -8.70 2.53 4.21
C ILE A 136 -8.57 2.49 5.74
N PHE A 137 -8.54 1.29 6.33
CA PHE A 137 -8.33 1.13 7.77
C PHE A 137 -7.00 1.74 8.23
N VAL A 138 -5.88 1.42 7.56
CA VAL A 138 -4.54 1.97 7.88
C VAL A 138 -4.51 3.49 7.75
N VAL A 139 -5.09 4.04 6.69
CA VAL A 139 -5.13 5.49 6.47
C VAL A 139 -5.91 6.19 7.58
N VAL A 140 -7.09 5.67 7.93
CA VAL A 140 -8.00 6.30 8.90
C VAL A 140 -7.50 6.14 10.34
N GLU A 141 -7.06 4.95 10.74
CA GLU A 141 -6.61 4.69 12.11
C GLU A 141 -5.18 5.15 12.37
N GLU A 142 -4.34 5.20 11.33
CA GLU A 142 -2.91 5.41 11.50
C GLU A 142 -2.42 6.71 10.86
N LEU A 143 -2.51 6.81 9.53
CA LEU A 143 -1.83 7.89 8.79
C LEU A 143 -2.47 9.26 9.02
N ILE A 144 -3.81 9.34 9.03
CA ILE A 144 -4.52 10.60 9.30
C ILE A 144 -4.23 11.08 10.72
N PRO A 145 -4.45 10.29 11.80
CA PRO A 145 -4.12 10.72 13.15
C PRO A 145 -2.66 11.12 13.32
N GLU A 146 -1.71 10.36 12.75
CA GLU A 146 -0.28 10.67 12.79
C GLU A 146 0.05 12.00 12.11
N SER A 147 -0.63 12.31 11.00
CA SER A 147 -0.43 13.57 10.28
C SER A 147 -0.86 14.80 11.09
N GLN A 148 -1.76 14.61 12.08
CA GLN A 148 -2.36 15.68 12.86
C GLN A 148 -1.67 15.89 14.23
N THR A 149 -0.62 15.12 14.55
CA THR A 149 0.09 15.26 15.84
C THR A 149 1.13 16.37 15.89
N GLY A 150 1.45 16.98 14.74
CA GLY A 150 2.40 18.08 14.65
C GLY A 150 1.74 19.46 14.74
N ASP A 151 2.56 20.50 14.90
CA ASP A 151 2.09 21.89 15.01
C ASP A 151 1.51 22.46 13.69
N GLU A 152 1.68 21.75 12.56
CA GLU A 152 1.34 22.23 11.22
C GLU A 152 0.28 21.36 10.52
N THR A 153 -0.90 21.26 11.13
CA THR A 153 -2.05 20.45 10.66
C THR A 153 -2.59 20.87 9.28
N ASP A 154 -2.45 22.15 8.92
CA ASP A 154 -2.90 22.68 7.64
C ASP A 154 -2.09 22.13 6.47
N PHE A 155 -0.76 22.01 6.63
CA PHE A 155 0.11 21.43 5.62
C PHE A 155 -0.13 19.93 5.44
N SER A 156 -0.41 19.20 6.54
CA SER A 156 -0.82 17.79 6.47
C SER A 156 -2.11 17.61 5.66
N THR A 157 -3.09 18.49 5.88
CA THR A 157 -4.38 18.46 5.16
C THR A 157 -4.21 18.80 3.67
N ILE A 158 -3.44 19.85 3.36
CA ILE A 158 -3.10 20.21 1.96
C ILE A 158 -2.35 19.06 1.27
N GLY A 159 -1.40 18.42 1.97
CA GLY A 159 -0.67 17.26 1.48
C GLY A 159 -1.59 16.09 1.15
N ALA A 160 -2.55 15.79 2.02
CA ALA A 160 -3.55 14.75 1.79
C ALA A 160 -4.45 15.08 0.58
N MET A 161 -4.93 16.32 0.46
CA MET A 161 -5.74 16.77 -0.67
C MET A 161 -4.98 16.71 -2.00
N LEU A 162 -3.71 17.17 -2.01
CA LEU A 162 -2.85 17.11 -3.19
C LEU A 162 -2.53 15.67 -3.58
N GLY A 163 -2.17 14.82 -2.61
CA GLY A 163 -1.91 13.40 -2.85
C GLY A 163 -3.13 12.69 -3.43
N PHE A 164 -4.31 12.93 -2.86
CA PHE A 164 -5.57 12.40 -3.39
C PHE A 164 -5.86 12.91 -4.81
N ALA A 165 -5.74 14.22 -5.04
CA ALA A 165 -5.99 14.81 -6.36
C ALA A 165 -5.02 14.28 -7.43
N VAL A 166 -3.74 14.11 -7.08
CA VAL A 166 -2.73 13.52 -7.98
C VAL A 166 -3.09 12.08 -8.28
N MET A 167 -3.42 11.26 -7.28
CA MET A 167 -3.81 9.87 -7.49
C MET A 167 -5.08 9.74 -8.35
N MET A 168 -6.10 10.55 -8.09
CA MET A 168 -7.32 10.56 -8.91
C MET A 168 -7.06 11.02 -10.36
N LEU A 169 -6.17 12.01 -10.55
CA LEU A 169 -5.78 12.45 -11.89
C LEU A 169 -5.06 11.33 -12.64
N LEU A 170 -4.16 10.62 -11.95
CA LEU A 170 -3.41 9.51 -12.53
C LEU A 170 -4.33 8.35 -12.89
N ASP A 171 -5.26 7.97 -12.02
CA ASP A 171 -6.28 6.96 -12.29
C ASP A 171 -7.05 7.29 -13.58
N VAL A 172 -7.62 8.50 -13.68
CA VAL A 172 -8.38 8.93 -14.86
C VAL A 172 -7.53 9.08 -16.12
N ALA A 173 -6.27 9.52 -15.98
CA ALA A 173 -5.38 9.73 -17.13
C ALA A 173 -4.79 8.43 -17.68
N LEU A 174 -4.68 7.41 -16.83
CA LEU A 174 -4.07 6.11 -17.14
C LEU A 174 -5.15 5.02 -17.35
N GLY A 175 -6.39 5.20 -16.93
CA GLY A 175 -7.44 4.17 -17.12
C GLY A 175 -8.86 4.71 -17.07
#